data_AF-A0A6B3QL00-F1
#
_entry.id   AF-A0A6B3QL00-F1
#
_cell.length_a   1.000
_cell.length_b   1.000
_cell.length_c   1.000
_cell.angle_alpha   90.00
_cell.angle_beta   90.00
_cell.angle_gamma   90.00
#
_symmetry.space_group_name_H-M   'P 1'
#
loop_
_entity.id
_entity.type
_entity.pdbx_description
1 polymer ?
#
loop_
_entity_poly.entity_id
_entity_poly.type
_entity_poly.pdbx_seq_one_letter_code
_entity_poly.pdbx_strand_id
1 'polypeptide(L)'
;MKHVPFFRWVLAVGLILIGCSAGIYMATPDYPELETVELTVVREEPDGACTVRWTDPYERAEHTGDYHCDQYRPATLKAPDYEPGTGLGWDTGYVLAEGPHKGELYSLDADEDIEASVDVSDDLVAVGLLVTIVGLIGGNIRSVSRMYGVSPGVVRRARRLREAAARVAEDHERAEAAVLSAWAPLHEELVSARLARVPVTRLRTAHRRRLPTKRLTESGIRSVRDVLDAGAWGVVDASGAGLRQGGKTWAAARRTADAVGRNAVVRLDGDGTDPRTAVLLGALRVLVEAGPEARSAAEAGVRLAAALDRELADAAPAAGWKHMLAAGREERARVPAAVAELRTLLARAGREGLAEHFAQASVDLLRGGDHDPAGLSARVDFDSRPAAYYALLANVVDTALRAKTGPDGHSAH
;
A
#
# COMPACT_ATOMS: atom_id res chain seq x y z
N MET A 1 -6.95 7.03 -22.73
CA MET A 1 -7.53 5.66 -22.67
C MET A 1 -9.04 5.78 -22.59
N LYS A 2 -9.77 5.36 -23.63
CA LYS A 2 -11.24 5.45 -23.66
C LYS A 2 -11.82 4.52 -22.58
N HIS A 3 -12.71 5.03 -21.75
CA HIS A 3 -13.39 4.24 -20.72
C HIS A 3 -14.31 3.22 -21.39
N VAL A 4 -13.89 1.96 -21.49
CA VAL A 4 -14.76 0.88 -21.97
C VAL A 4 -15.62 0.40 -20.79
N PRO A 5 -16.95 0.42 -20.89
CA PRO A 5 -17.84 -0.01 -19.82
C PRO A 5 -17.95 -1.55 -19.80
N PHE A 6 -16.85 -2.22 -19.46
CA PHE A 6 -16.73 -3.69 -19.47
C PHE A 6 -17.92 -4.41 -18.81
N PHE A 7 -18.30 -4.03 -17.59
CA PHE A 7 -19.41 -4.67 -16.88
C PHE A 7 -20.80 -4.42 -17.50
N ARG A 8 -20.99 -3.33 -18.27
CA ARG A 8 -22.25 -3.15 -19.03
C ARG A 8 -22.34 -4.13 -20.18
N TRP A 9 -21.21 -4.43 -20.83
CA TRP A 9 -21.16 -5.44 -21.89
C TRP A 9 -21.35 -6.85 -21.34
N VAL A 10 -20.74 -7.18 -20.20
CA VAL A 10 -20.98 -8.45 -19.50
C VAL A 10 -22.47 -8.62 -19.16
N LEU A 11 -23.11 -7.58 -18.60
CA LEU A 11 -24.54 -7.62 -18.32
C LEU A 11 -25.40 -7.79 -19.60
N ALA A 12 -25.07 -7.06 -20.67
CA ALA A 12 -25.79 -7.17 -21.93
C ALA A 12 -25.68 -8.57 -22.54
N VAL A 13 -24.49 -9.18 -22.51
CA VAL A 13 -24.29 -10.56 -22.98
C VAL A 13 -25.12 -11.54 -22.15
N GLY A 14 -25.12 -11.40 -20.82
CA GLY A 14 -25.94 -12.24 -19.95
C GLY A 14 -27.44 -12.17 -20.26
N LEU A 15 -27.96 -10.94 -20.48
CA LEU A 15 -29.36 -10.74 -20.86
C LEU A 15 -29.69 -11.27 -22.26
N ILE A 16 -28.75 -11.16 -23.21
CA ILE A 16 -28.91 -11.73 -24.56
C ILE A 16 -29.00 -13.25 -24.48
N LEU A 17 -28.14 -13.92 -23.70
CA LEU A 17 -28.18 -15.38 -23.53
C LEU A 17 -29.51 -15.86 -22.94
N ILE A 18 -30.01 -15.17 -21.90
CA ILE A 18 -31.33 -15.45 -21.31
C ILE A 18 -32.45 -15.24 -22.34
N GLY A 19 -32.37 -14.16 -23.13
CA GLY A 19 -33.33 -13.89 -24.21
C GLY A 19 -33.30 -14.94 -25.33
N CYS A 20 -32.10 -15.44 -25.68
CA CYS A 20 -31.93 -16.51 -26.65
C CYS A 20 -32.54 -17.82 -26.15
N SER A 21 -32.34 -18.18 -24.88
CA SER A 21 -33.02 -19.33 -24.28
C SER A 21 -34.54 -19.18 -24.34
N ALA A 22 -35.09 -18.02 -23.93
CA ALA A 22 -36.54 -17.80 -24.00
C ALA A 22 -37.08 -17.93 -25.43
N GLY A 23 -36.30 -17.48 -26.42
CA GLY A 23 -36.62 -17.64 -27.83
C GLY A 23 -36.61 -19.10 -28.30
N ILE A 24 -35.65 -19.90 -27.83
CA ILE A 24 -35.60 -21.35 -28.10
C ILE A 24 -36.81 -22.02 -27.47
N TYR A 25 -37.06 -21.79 -26.19
CA TYR A 25 -38.19 -22.36 -25.46
C TYR A 25 -39.55 -22.03 -26.10
N MET A 26 -39.75 -20.79 -26.57
CA MET A 26 -40.99 -20.41 -27.28
C MET A 26 -41.10 -20.99 -28.70
N ALA A 27 -39.98 -21.39 -29.30
CA ALA A 27 -39.94 -22.00 -30.62
C ALA A 27 -40.00 -23.55 -30.55
N THR A 28 -39.70 -24.13 -29.39
CA THR A 28 -39.90 -25.56 -29.12
C THR A 28 -41.40 -25.85 -29.13
N PRO A 29 -41.89 -26.73 -30.02
CA PRO A 29 -43.30 -27.11 -30.04
C PRO A 29 -43.67 -27.80 -28.71
N ASP A 30 -44.90 -27.55 -28.23
CA ASP A 30 -45.43 -28.29 -27.09
C ASP A 30 -45.53 -29.77 -27.45
N TYR A 31 -45.30 -30.65 -26.47
CA TYR A 31 -45.52 -32.08 -26.65
C TYR A 31 -46.99 -32.31 -27.03
N PRO A 32 -47.28 -32.93 -28.19
CA PRO A 32 -48.66 -33.18 -28.59
C PRO A 32 -49.33 -34.13 -27.60
N GLU A 33 -50.64 -33.98 -27.41
CA GLU A 33 -51.40 -35.00 -26.69
C GLU A 33 -51.33 -36.33 -27.47
N LEU A 34 -50.91 -37.41 -26.79
CA LEU A 34 -50.73 -38.75 -27.37
C LEU A 34 -51.76 -39.73 -26.81
N GLU A 35 -52.34 -40.58 -27.67
CA GLU A 35 -53.19 -41.70 -27.27
C GLU A 35 -52.53 -43.03 -27.64
N THR A 36 -52.53 -44.00 -26.71
CA THR A 36 -51.94 -45.32 -26.94
C THR A 36 -52.84 -46.17 -27.81
N VAL A 37 -52.27 -46.79 -28.85
CA VAL A 37 -52.96 -47.72 -29.74
C VAL A 37 -52.21 -49.05 -29.83
N GLU A 38 -52.96 -50.12 -30.10
CA GLU A 38 -52.39 -51.42 -30.41
C GLU A 38 -51.95 -51.47 -31.87
N LEU A 39 -50.69 -51.86 -32.09
CA LEU A 39 -50.06 -51.98 -33.40
C LEU A 39 -49.98 -53.45 -33.79
N THR A 40 -50.39 -53.77 -35.00
CA THR A 40 -50.25 -55.10 -35.60
C THR A 40 -49.05 -55.10 -36.54
N VAL A 41 -48.01 -55.85 -36.20
CA VAL A 41 -46.76 -55.93 -36.98
C VAL A 41 -46.96 -56.81 -38.22
N VAL A 42 -46.81 -56.19 -39.39
CA VAL A 42 -46.95 -56.82 -40.72
C VAL A 42 -45.60 -57.34 -41.23
N ARG A 43 -44.53 -56.62 -40.94
CA ARG A 43 -43.14 -56.97 -41.29
C ARG A 43 -42.20 -56.38 -40.24
N GLU A 44 -41.14 -57.10 -39.89
CA GLU A 44 -40.08 -56.65 -38.99
C GLU A 44 -38.73 -57.00 -39.62
N GLU A 45 -37.84 -56.01 -39.71
CA GLU A 45 -36.47 -56.15 -40.18
C GLU A 45 -35.52 -56.39 -38.98
N PRO A 46 -34.32 -56.99 -39.20
CA PRO A 46 -33.40 -57.32 -38.11
C PRO A 46 -32.85 -56.12 -37.32
N ASP A 47 -32.95 -54.90 -37.86
CA ASP A 47 -32.53 -53.65 -37.21
C ASP A 47 -33.62 -53.05 -36.31
N GLY A 48 -34.81 -53.65 -36.27
CA GLY A 48 -35.95 -53.19 -35.47
C GLY A 48 -36.96 -52.33 -36.24
N ALA A 49 -36.70 -52.03 -37.53
CA ALA A 49 -37.67 -51.36 -38.38
C ALA A 49 -38.86 -52.28 -38.68
N CYS A 50 -40.07 -51.77 -38.48
CA CYS A 50 -41.31 -52.51 -38.61
C CYS A 50 -42.30 -51.79 -39.52
N THR A 51 -43.02 -52.54 -40.34
CA THR A 51 -44.26 -52.06 -40.94
C THR A 51 -45.41 -52.52 -40.06
N VAL A 52 -46.14 -51.57 -39.49
CA VAL A 52 -47.26 -51.83 -38.57
C VAL A 52 -48.57 -51.37 -39.18
N ARG A 53 -49.65 -52.02 -38.77
CA ARG A 53 -51.02 -51.65 -39.06
C ARG A 53 -51.75 -51.34 -37.76
N TRP A 54 -52.46 -50.22 -37.72
CA TRP A 54 -53.23 -49.81 -36.55
C TRP A 54 -54.62 -49.32 -36.98
N THR A 55 -55.55 -49.32 -36.03
CA THR A 55 -56.86 -48.70 -36.22
C THR A 55 -56.82 -47.32 -35.59
N ASP A 56 -57.09 -46.28 -36.37
CA ASP A 56 -57.21 -44.92 -35.85
C ASP A 56 -58.41 -44.85 -34.88
N PRO A 57 -58.22 -44.49 -33.59
CA PRO A 57 -59.30 -44.39 -32.61
C PRO A 57 -60.33 -43.31 -32.97
N TYR A 58 -59.98 -42.34 -33.83
CA TYR A 58 -60.82 -41.20 -34.17
C TYR A 58 -61.64 -41.40 -35.45
N GLU A 59 -61.02 -41.80 -36.55
CA GLU A 59 -61.74 -42.06 -37.82
C GLU A 59 -62.22 -43.52 -37.96
N ARG A 60 -61.74 -44.43 -37.10
CA ARG A 60 -61.97 -45.89 -37.18
C ARG A 60 -61.53 -46.49 -38.52
N ALA A 61 -60.56 -45.87 -39.18
CA ALA A 61 -59.91 -46.39 -40.38
C ALA A 61 -58.67 -47.21 -40.01
N GLU A 62 -58.36 -48.24 -40.81
CA GLU A 62 -57.07 -48.94 -40.68
C GLU A 62 -56.00 -48.20 -41.48
N HIS A 63 -54.88 -47.91 -40.82
CA HIS A 63 -53.70 -47.31 -41.43
C HIS A 63 -52.54 -48.29 -41.37
N THR A 64 -51.60 -48.17 -42.32
CA THR A 64 -50.36 -48.94 -42.34
C THR A 64 -49.21 -47.99 -42.59
N GLY A 65 -48.13 -48.16 -41.85
CA GLY A 65 -47.00 -47.24 -41.87
C GLY A 65 -45.76 -47.86 -41.26
N ASP A 66 -44.65 -47.15 -41.41
CA ASP A 66 -43.37 -47.55 -40.85
C ASP A 66 -43.29 -47.11 -39.37
N TYR A 67 -42.70 -47.97 -38.55
CA TYR A 67 -42.56 -47.79 -37.10
C TYR A 67 -41.29 -48.51 -36.62
N HIS A 68 -40.78 -48.16 -35.45
CA HIS A 68 -39.67 -48.89 -34.84
C HIS A 68 -40.22 -49.74 -33.69
N CYS A 69 -40.25 -51.07 -33.85
CA CYS A 69 -40.78 -51.93 -32.80
C CYS A 69 -39.88 -51.91 -31.56
N ASP A 70 -40.46 -52.12 -30.38
CA ASP A 70 -39.69 -52.26 -29.15
C ASP A 70 -38.77 -53.50 -29.24
N GLN A 71 -37.46 -53.25 -29.23
CA GLN A 71 -36.43 -54.28 -29.25
C GLN A 71 -36.58 -55.28 -28.08
N TYR A 72 -37.11 -54.82 -26.94
CA TYR A 72 -37.29 -55.59 -25.72
C TYR A 72 -38.62 -56.34 -25.63
N ARG A 73 -39.48 -56.32 -26.68
CA ARG A 73 -40.76 -57.03 -26.61
C ARG A 73 -40.56 -58.54 -26.38
N PRO A 74 -41.40 -59.19 -25.56
CA PRO A 74 -41.29 -60.63 -25.28
C PRO A 74 -41.30 -61.47 -26.56
N ALA A 75 -40.52 -62.57 -26.59
CA ALA A 75 -40.44 -63.47 -27.75
C ALA A 75 -41.81 -64.05 -28.16
N THR A 76 -42.72 -64.20 -27.20
CA THR A 76 -44.12 -64.65 -27.44
C THR A 76 -44.95 -63.67 -28.27
N LEU A 77 -44.49 -62.43 -28.43
CA LEU A 77 -45.13 -61.40 -29.26
C LEU A 77 -44.47 -61.28 -30.64
N LYS A 78 -43.36 -61.99 -30.86
CA LYS A 78 -42.61 -62.06 -32.13
C LYS A 78 -43.02 -63.32 -32.90
N ALA A 79 -42.98 -63.27 -34.23
CA ALA A 79 -43.14 -64.49 -35.04
C ALA A 79 -41.96 -65.45 -34.78
N PRO A 80 -42.15 -66.79 -34.74
CA PRO A 80 -43.36 -67.54 -35.09
C PRO A 80 -44.22 -68.01 -33.90
N ASP A 81 -43.92 -67.59 -32.67
CA ASP A 81 -44.51 -68.16 -31.44
C ASP A 81 -45.96 -67.71 -31.14
N TYR A 82 -46.60 -67.03 -32.11
CA TYR A 82 -47.98 -66.53 -32.07
C TYR A 82 -48.94 -67.41 -32.90
N GLU A 83 -50.25 -67.31 -32.65
CA GLU A 83 -51.32 -68.23 -33.08
C GLU A 83 -51.28 -68.60 -34.59
N PRO A 84 -51.35 -69.89 -34.98
CA PRO A 84 -51.17 -70.29 -36.37
C PRO A 84 -52.33 -69.84 -37.28
N GLY A 85 -52.04 -68.96 -38.25
CA GLY A 85 -52.97 -68.67 -39.37
C GLY A 85 -53.06 -67.20 -39.81
N THR A 86 -52.54 -66.24 -39.03
CA THR A 86 -52.64 -64.80 -39.36
C THR A 86 -51.28 -64.13 -39.62
N GLY A 87 -50.19 -64.60 -39.05
CA GLY A 87 -48.82 -64.16 -39.39
C GLY A 87 -48.45 -62.75 -38.93
N LEU A 88 -49.13 -62.19 -37.93
CA LEU A 88 -48.95 -60.80 -37.49
C LEU A 88 -48.55 -60.76 -36.00
N GLY A 89 -47.41 -60.15 -35.67
CA GLY A 89 -47.05 -59.84 -34.27
C GLY A 89 -47.84 -58.63 -33.77
N TRP A 90 -47.72 -58.26 -32.48
CA TRP A 90 -48.26 -56.98 -32.00
C TRP A 90 -47.23 -56.19 -31.18
N ASP A 91 -47.45 -54.88 -31.12
CA ASP A 91 -46.70 -53.90 -30.33
C ASP A 91 -47.65 -52.79 -29.86
N THR A 92 -47.18 -51.87 -29.03
CA THR A 92 -47.90 -50.66 -28.63
C THR A 92 -47.20 -49.43 -29.19
N GLY A 93 -47.99 -48.50 -29.70
CA GLY A 93 -47.50 -47.20 -30.17
C GLY A 93 -48.42 -46.08 -29.76
N TYR A 94 -48.04 -44.87 -30.13
CA TYR A 94 -48.77 -43.66 -29.82
C TYR A 94 -49.24 -43.02 -31.12
N VAL A 95 -50.47 -42.51 -31.14
CA VAL A 95 -50.97 -41.66 -32.23
C VAL A 95 -51.22 -40.25 -31.71
N LEU A 96 -51.11 -39.28 -32.60
CA LEU A 96 -51.43 -37.89 -32.29
C LEU A 96 -52.92 -37.74 -31.98
N ALA A 97 -53.25 -37.19 -30.81
CA ALA A 97 -54.63 -36.97 -30.37
C ALA A 97 -55.22 -35.63 -30.84
N GLU A 98 -54.38 -34.73 -31.36
CA GLU A 98 -54.74 -33.38 -31.74
C GLU A 98 -54.03 -32.90 -33.02
N GLY A 99 -54.50 -31.77 -33.55
CA GLY A 99 -53.94 -31.14 -34.75
C GLY A 99 -54.36 -31.77 -36.08
N PRO A 100 -53.77 -31.31 -37.19
CA PRO A 100 -54.12 -31.76 -38.55
C PRO A 100 -53.64 -33.19 -38.88
N HIS A 101 -52.76 -33.76 -38.06
CA HIS A 101 -52.19 -35.11 -38.19
C HIS A 101 -52.80 -36.09 -37.18
N LYS A 102 -53.97 -35.75 -36.62
CA LYS A 102 -54.67 -36.58 -35.64
C LYS A 102 -54.91 -38.00 -36.19
N GLY A 103 -54.54 -39.02 -35.41
CA GLY A 103 -54.61 -40.43 -35.81
C GLY A 103 -53.36 -40.97 -36.53
N GLU A 104 -52.42 -40.11 -36.94
CA GLU A 104 -51.11 -40.53 -37.46
C GLU A 104 -50.22 -41.06 -36.33
N LEU A 105 -49.40 -42.07 -36.67
CA LEU A 105 -48.49 -42.71 -35.73
C LEU A 105 -47.33 -41.78 -35.37
N TYR A 106 -47.12 -41.58 -34.07
CA TYR A 106 -46.07 -40.73 -33.52
C TYR A 106 -44.75 -41.51 -33.40
N SER A 107 -43.66 -40.90 -33.88
CA SER A 107 -42.30 -41.44 -33.69
C SER A 107 -41.65 -40.77 -32.49
N LEU A 108 -41.10 -41.58 -31.58
CA LEU A 108 -40.36 -41.11 -30.41
C LEU A 108 -39.04 -40.40 -30.79
N ASP A 109 -38.52 -40.62 -32.00
CA ASP A 109 -37.34 -39.88 -32.50
C ASP A 109 -37.61 -38.36 -32.57
N ALA A 110 -38.87 -37.95 -32.71
CA ALA A 110 -39.27 -36.54 -32.69
C ALA A 110 -39.13 -35.92 -31.28
N ASP A 111 -39.16 -36.72 -30.21
CA ASP A 111 -38.96 -36.25 -28.84
C ASP A 111 -37.47 -35.94 -28.57
N GLU A 112 -36.53 -36.65 -29.20
CA GLU A 112 -35.09 -36.42 -29.01
C GLU A 112 -34.66 -35.01 -29.45
N ASP A 113 -35.23 -34.51 -30.55
CA ASP A 113 -34.99 -33.15 -31.04
C ASP A 113 -35.57 -32.08 -30.09
N ILE A 114 -36.73 -32.38 -29.48
CA ILE A 114 -37.37 -31.51 -28.48
C ILE A 114 -36.52 -31.48 -27.21
N GLU A 115 -36.11 -32.63 -26.69
CA GLU A 115 -35.25 -32.75 -25.50
C GLU A 115 -33.90 -32.04 -25.69
N ALA A 116 -33.24 -32.24 -26.84
CA ALA A 116 -31.99 -31.55 -27.16
C ALA A 116 -32.16 -30.02 -27.20
N SER A 117 -33.31 -29.52 -27.68
CA SER A 117 -33.62 -28.08 -27.67
C SER A 117 -33.82 -27.52 -26.26
N VAL A 118 -34.44 -28.31 -25.37
CA VAL A 118 -34.67 -27.95 -23.97
C VAL A 118 -33.36 -27.92 -23.20
N ASP A 119 -32.48 -28.90 -23.38
CA ASP A 119 -31.15 -28.94 -22.74
C ASP A 119 -30.29 -27.73 -23.12
N VAL A 120 -30.26 -27.38 -24.42
CA VAL A 120 -29.54 -26.20 -24.91
C VAL A 120 -30.13 -24.91 -24.32
N SER A 121 -31.45 -24.84 -24.17
CA SER A 121 -32.12 -23.71 -23.53
C SER A 121 -31.70 -23.57 -22.06
N ASP A 122 -31.71 -24.67 -21.29
CA ASP A 122 -31.36 -24.66 -19.86
C ASP A 122 -29.90 -24.25 -19.63
N ASP A 123 -28.97 -24.75 -20.45
CA ASP A 123 -27.58 -24.34 -20.41
C ASP A 123 -27.40 -22.85 -20.71
N LEU A 124 -28.13 -22.31 -21.69
CA LEU A 124 -28.11 -20.89 -22.02
C LEU A 124 -28.66 -20.02 -20.88
N VAL A 125 -29.71 -20.45 -20.18
CA VAL A 125 -30.21 -19.75 -18.98
C VAL A 125 -29.18 -19.79 -17.86
N ALA A 126 -28.61 -20.96 -17.56
CA ALA A 126 -27.66 -21.13 -16.46
C ALA A 126 -26.41 -20.24 -16.67
N VAL A 127 -25.83 -20.28 -17.87
CA VAL A 127 -24.70 -19.43 -18.24
C VAL A 127 -25.10 -17.95 -18.26
N GLY A 128 -26.26 -17.62 -18.85
CA GLY A 128 -26.79 -16.27 -18.91
C GLY A 128 -27.00 -15.64 -17.52
N LEU A 129 -27.55 -16.40 -16.57
CA LEU A 129 -27.74 -15.99 -15.18
C LEU A 129 -26.40 -15.74 -14.47
N LEU A 130 -25.44 -16.65 -14.60
CA LEU A 130 -24.10 -16.47 -14.00
C LEU A 130 -23.41 -15.21 -14.53
N VAL A 131 -23.43 -15.00 -15.84
CA VAL A 131 -22.86 -13.81 -16.49
C VAL A 131 -23.58 -12.53 -16.01
N THR A 132 -24.91 -12.58 -15.89
CA THR A 132 -25.72 -11.46 -15.40
C THR A 132 -25.40 -11.14 -13.94
N ILE A 133 -25.26 -12.14 -13.07
CA ILE A 133 -24.86 -11.98 -11.66
C ILE A 133 -23.48 -11.33 -11.57
N VAL A 134 -22.51 -11.79 -12.36
CA VAL A 134 -21.16 -11.18 -12.40
C VAL A 134 -21.22 -9.73 -12.90
N GLY A 135 -22.03 -9.45 -13.92
CA GLY A 135 -22.29 -8.10 -14.42
C GLY A 135 -22.90 -7.17 -13.35
N LEU A 136 -23.91 -7.65 -12.62
CA LEU A 136 -24.59 -6.92 -11.55
C LEU A 136 -23.68 -6.68 -10.34
N ILE A 137 -22.99 -7.72 -9.85
CA ILE A 137 -22.08 -7.62 -8.70
C ILE A 137 -20.89 -6.73 -9.05
N GLY A 138 -20.23 -6.97 -10.19
CA GLY A 138 -19.09 -6.16 -10.65
C GLY A 138 -19.48 -4.71 -10.93
N GLY A 139 -20.65 -4.50 -11.52
CA GLY A 139 -21.25 -3.18 -11.75
C GLY A 139 -21.55 -2.43 -10.44
N ASN A 140 -22.19 -3.09 -9.47
CA ASN A 140 -22.51 -2.52 -8.17
C ASN A 140 -21.24 -2.21 -7.36
N ILE A 141 -20.28 -3.13 -7.25
CA ILE A 141 -19.01 -2.88 -6.55
C ILE A 141 -18.31 -1.65 -7.15
N ARG A 142 -18.33 -1.50 -8.48
CA ARG A 142 -17.72 -0.35 -9.16
C ARG A 142 -18.50 0.95 -8.91
N SER A 143 -19.83 0.94 -8.95
CA SER A 143 -20.63 2.17 -8.71
C SER A 143 -20.53 2.61 -7.24
N VAL A 144 -20.62 1.65 -6.33
CA VAL A 144 -20.45 1.80 -4.87
C VAL A 144 -19.04 2.31 -4.58
N SER A 145 -17.99 1.77 -5.20
CA SER A 145 -16.62 2.26 -4.98
C SER A 145 -16.45 3.76 -5.30
N ARG A 146 -17.19 4.28 -6.29
CA ARG A 146 -17.19 5.70 -6.64
C ARG A 146 -18.02 6.54 -5.67
N MET A 147 -19.14 6.02 -5.18
CA MET A 147 -19.98 6.72 -4.21
C MET A 147 -19.38 6.75 -2.79
N TYR A 148 -18.70 5.68 -2.36
CA TYR A 148 -18.14 5.54 -1.02
C TYR A 148 -16.66 5.99 -0.90
N GLY A 149 -16.12 6.67 -1.92
CA GLY A 149 -14.80 7.34 -1.80
C GLY A 149 -13.57 6.44 -1.95
N VAL A 150 -13.70 5.21 -2.46
CA VAL A 150 -12.56 4.33 -2.72
C VAL A 150 -11.68 4.93 -3.82
N SER A 151 -10.45 5.29 -3.48
CA SER A 151 -9.53 5.99 -4.38
C SER A 151 -8.09 5.49 -4.20
N PRO A 152 -7.80 4.22 -4.54
CA PRO A 152 -6.48 3.61 -4.32
C PRO A 152 -5.35 4.39 -5.01
N GLY A 153 -5.65 5.06 -6.12
CA GLY A 153 -4.69 5.92 -6.81
C GLY A 153 -4.32 7.17 -6.04
N VAL A 154 -5.26 7.81 -5.35
CA VAL A 154 -5.00 9.01 -4.54
C VAL A 154 -4.17 8.63 -3.32
N VAL A 155 -4.61 7.62 -2.57
CA VAL A 155 -3.88 7.12 -1.38
C VAL A 155 -2.45 6.70 -1.74
N ARG A 156 -2.26 5.99 -2.87
CA ARG A 156 -0.93 5.57 -3.32
C ARG A 156 -0.03 6.73 -3.71
N ARG A 157 -0.56 7.74 -4.43
CA ARG A 157 0.21 8.95 -4.77
C ARG A 157 0.56 9.75 -3.54
N ALA A 158 -0.37 9.90 -2.60
CA ALA A 158 -0.14 10.56 -1.32
C ALA A 158 0.97 9.86 -0.51
N ARG A 159 0.95 8.52 -0.42
CA ARG A 159 2.03 7.75 0.23
C ARG A 159 3.39 7.98 -0.41
N ARG A 160 3.49 7.92 -1.75
CA ARG A 160 4.76 8.17 -2.46
C ARG A 160 5.29 9.59 -2.21
N LEU A 161 4.41 10.60 -2.21
CA LEU A 161 4.81 11.96 -1.92
C LEU A 161 5.25 12.12 -0.45
N ARG A 162 4.54 11.47 0.48
CA ARG A 162 4.93 11.43 1.90
C ARG A 162 6.29 10.79 2.08
N GLU A 163 6.55 9.67 1.41
CA GLU A 163 7.85 8.97 1.46
C GLU A 163 8.97 9.87 0.93
N ALA A 164 8.77 10.58 -0.18
CA ALA A 164 9.74 11.53 -0.71
C ALA A 164 9.99 12.71 0.26
N ALA A 165 8.91 13.27 0.83
CA ALA A 165 8.96 14.36 1.79
C ALA A 165 9.67 13.97 3.10
N ALA A 166 9.44 12.75 3.60
CA ALA A 166 10.12 12.23 4.78
C ALA A 166 11.60 11.95 4.49
N ARG A 167 11.91 11.40 3.31
CA ARG A 167 13.28 11.07 2.91
C ARG A 167 14.19 12.28 2.84
N VAL A 168 13.75 13.38 2.21
CA VAL A 168 14.57 14.61 2.14
C VAL A 168 14.83 15.20 3.54
N ALA A 169 13.87 15.10 4.45
CA ALA A 169 14.05 15.55 5.82
C ALA A 169 15.07 14.68 6.57
N GLU A 170 14.99 13.35 6.42
CA GLU A 170 15.93 12.40 7.02
C GLU A 170 17.36 12.57 6.47
N ASP A 171 17.50 12.75 5.15
CA ASP A 171 18.81 12.95 4.52
C ASP A 171 19.46 14.27 5.00
N HIS A 172 18.67 15.32 5.21
CA HIS A 172 19.16 16.58 5.75
C HIS A 172 19.58 16.44 7.22
N GLU A 173 18.76 15.80 8.04
CA GLU A 173 19.09 15.50 9.44
C GLU A 173 20.38 14.67 9.55
N ARG A 174 20.55 13.68 8.67
CA ARG A 174 21.76 12.85 8.60
C ARG A 174 22.99 13.68 8.25
N ALA A 175 22.86 14.63 7.32
CA ALA A 175 23.94 15.55 6.96
C ALA A 175 24.33 16.50 8.12
N GLU A 176 23.34 17.05 8.83
CA GLU A 176 23.61 17.86 10.04
C GLU A 176 24.24 17.02 11.17
N ALA A 177 23.77 15.79 11.36
CA ALA A 177 24.33 14.87 12.34
C ALA A 177 25.80 14.51 12.02
N ALA A 178 26.14 14.35 10.74
CA ALA A 178 27.53 14.14 10.32
C ALA A 178 28.43 15.33 10.67
N VAL A 179 27.95 16.57 10.46
CA VAL A 179 28.67 17.79 10.88
C VAL A 179 28.86 17.82 12.39
N LEU A 180 27.80 17.56 13.17
CA LEU A 180 27.87 17.56 14.63
C LEU A 180 28.81 16.47 15.17
N SER A 181 28.80 15.29 14.56
CA SER A 181 29.68 14.17 14.91
C SER A 181 31.15 14.51 14.65
N ALA A 182 31.45 15.17 13.53
CA ALA A 182 32.80 15.62 13.21
C ALA A 182 33.26 16.83 14.07
N TRP A 183 32.33 17.72 14.41
CA TRP A 183 32.61 18.93 15.20
C TRP A 183 32.82 18.65 16.69
N ALA A 184 32.02 17.76 17.28
CA ALA A 184 32.02 17.48 18.72
C ALA A 184 33.42 17.19 19.31
N PRO A 185 34.25 16.28 18.75
CA PRO A 185 35.57 16.00 19.32
C PRO A 185 36.53 17.20 19.22
N LEU A 186 36.46 17.98 18.15
CA LEU A 186 37.27 19.20 17.98
C LEU A 186 36.87 20.27 18.99
N HIS A 187 35.56 20.42 19.23
CA HIS A 187 35.04 21.35 20.22
C HIS A 187 35.42 20.94 21.65
N GLU A 188 35.27 19.66 21.99
CA GLU A 188 35.62 19.13 23.32
C GLU A 188 37.11 19.34 23.62
N GLU A 189 38.00 19.04 22.67
CA GLU A 189 39.43 19.26 22.83
C GLU A 189 39.75 20.75 23.02
N LEU A 190 39.13 21.62 22.22
CA LEU A 190 39.30 23.07 22.34
C LEU A 190 38.83 23.60 23.70
N VAL A 191 37.67 23.15 24.18
CA VAL A 191 37.12 23.50 25.48
C VAL A 191 38.04 23.01 26.59
N SER A 192 38.48 21.75 26.50
CA SER A 192 39.38 21.13 27.47
C SER A 192 40.72 21.87 27.55
N ALA A 193 41.32 22.21 26.40
CA ALA A 193 42.54 23.02 26.32
C ALA A 193 42.34 24.43 26.89
N ARG A 194 41.16 25.04 26.68
CA ARG A 194 40.85 26.36 27.22
C ARG A 194 40.64 26.32 28.73
N LEU A 195 39.93 25.31 29.25
CA LEU A 195 39.70 25.12 30.68
C LEU A 195 40.99 24.80 31.45
N ALA A 196 41.93 24.07 30.84
CA ALA A 196 43.27 23.84 31.40
C ALA A 196 44.04 25.16 31.61
N ARG A 197 43.78 26.19 30.80
CA ARG A 197 44.39 27.52 30.92
C ARG A 197 43.64 28.46 31.88
N VAL A 198 42.43 28.11 32.34
CA VAL A 198 41.68 28.93 33.30
C VAL A 198 42.11 28.53 34.72
N PRO A 199 42.79 29.41 35.48
CA PRO A 199 43.20 29.07 36.84
C PRO A 199 41.99 28.87 37.76
N VAL A 200 42.08 27.93 38.70
CA VAL A 200 41.02 27.66 39.70
C VAL A 200 40.64 28.91 40.52
N THR A 201 41.56 29.86 40.67
CA THR A 201 41.33 31.15 41.34
C THR A 201 40.29 32.02 40.65
N ARG A 202 40.08 31.87 39.33
CA ARG A 202 39.02 32.57 38.55
C ARG A 202 37.61 32.12 38.94
N LEU A 203 37.43 30.91 39.49
CA LEU A 203 36.10 30.45 39.94
C LEU A 203 35.56 31.33 41.08
N ARG A 204 36.45 31.78 41.97
CA ARG A 204 36.09 32.65 43.10
C ARG A 204 35.60 34.02 42.62
N THR A 205 36.28 34.59 41.63
CA THR A 205 35.96 35.93 41.11
C THR A 205 34.73 35.91 40.20
N ALA A 206 34.58 34.90 39.35
CA ALA A 206 33.45 34.78 38.43
C ALA A 206 32.11 34.52 39.12
N HIS A 207 32.10 33.77 40.24
CA HIS A 207 30.86 33.39 40.93
C HIS A 207 30.60 34.20 42.22
N ARG A 208 31.44 35.20 42.54
CA ARG A 208 31.36 36.05 43.75
C ARG A 208 31.09 35.26 45.04
N ARG A 209 31.65 34.04 45.15
CA ARG A 209 31.43 33.12 46.28
C ARG A 209 32.76 32.82 46.97
N ARG A 210 32.72 32.64 48.29
CA ARG A 210 33.85 32.07 49.04
C ARG A 210 34.03 30.62 48.61
N LEU A 211 34.98 30.34 47.73
CA LEU A 211 35.38 29.01 47.29
C LEU A 211 36.80 28.71 47.81
N PRO A 212 37.14 27.47 48.19
CA PRO A 212 38.41 27.11 48.81
C PRO A 212 39.56 27.00 47.77
N THR A 213 39.70 28.00 46.90
CA THR A 213 40.62 27.94 45.75
C THR A 213 42.08 27.84 46.15
N LYS A 214 42.49 28.40 47.31
CA LYS A 214 43.87 28.33 47.79
C LYS A 214 44.28 26.89 48.13
N ARG A 215 43.42 26.18 48.87
CA ARG A 215 43.66 24.78 49.27
C ARG A 215 43.68 23.84 48.07
N LEU A 216 42.82 24.09 47.08
CA LEU A 216 42.84 23.35 45.81
C LEU A 216 44.17 23.53 45.06
N THR A 217 44.70 24.75 45.01
CA THR A 217 46.01 24.98 44.40
C THR A 217 47.14 24.27 45.17
N GLU A 218 47.08 24.28 46.51
CA GLU A 218 48.05 23.61 47.41
C GLU A 218 48.03 22.08 47.23
N SER A 219 46.89 21.48 46.89
CA SER A 219 46.74 20.04 46.60
C SER A 219 46.97 19.66 45.13
N GLY A 220 47.42 20.60 44.29
CA GLY A 220 47.78 20.34 42.90
C GLY A 220 46.67 20.59 41.87
N ILE A 221 45.46 20.93 42.29
CA ILE A 221 44.35 21.32 41.41
C ILE A 221 44.51 22.81 41.04
N ARG A 222 45.07 23.08 39.85
CA ARG A 222 45.47 24.43 39.43
C ARG A 222 44.53 25.05 38.42
N SER A 223 43.83 24.24 37.64
CA SER A 223 42.95 24.68 36.56
C SER A 223 41.47 24.33 36.81
N VAL A 224 40.56 24.94 36.05
CA VAL A 224 39.14 24.55 36.06
C VAL A 224 38.96 23.14 35.50
N ARG A 225 39.81 22.71 34.56
CA ARG A 225 39.82 21.33 34.06
C ARG A 225 40.14 20.35 35.19
N ASP A 226 41.18 20.61 35.98
CA ASP A 226 41.57 19.74 37.09
C ASP A 226 40.43 19.57 38.11
N VAL A 227 39.63 20.62 38.34
CA VAL A 227 38.44 20.57 39.22
C VAL A 227 37.35 19.67 38.64
N LEU A 228 37.18 19.65 37.32
CA LEU A 228 36.20 18.80 36.64
C LEU A 228 36.66 17.34 36.63
N ASP A 229 37.94 17.10 36.32
CA ASP A 229 38.57 15.78 36.27
C ASP A 229 38.59 15.12 37.67
N ALA A 230 38.82 15.90 38.73
CA ALA A 230 38.73 15.42 40.12
C ALA A 230 37.30 15.08 40.57
N GLY A 231 36.28 15.64 39.92
CA GLY A 231 34.88 15.46 40.29
C GLY A 231 34.50 16.06 41.65
N ALA A 232 33.22 15.99 42.03
CA ALA A 232 32.73 16.59 43.28
C ALA A 232 33.42 16.02 44.53
N TRP A 233 33.71 14.71 44.53
CA TRP A 233 34.36 14.01 45.64
C TRP A 233 35.86 14.30 45.72
N GLY A 234 36.59 14.30 44.59
CA GLY A 234 38.01 14.66 44.60
C GLY A 234 38.24 16.11 45.02
N VAL A 235 37.30 17.02 44.70
CA VAL A 235 37.34 18.40 45.17
C VAL A 235 37.12 18.51 46.70
N VAL A 236 36.28 17.66 47.29
CA VAL A 236 36.09 17.58 48.75
C VAL A 236 37.40 17.16 49.42
N ASP A 237 37.99 16.06 48.95
CA ASP A 237 39.24 15.50 49.47
C ASP A 237 40.40 16.51 49.37
N ALA A 238 40.61 17.06 48.17
CA ALA A 238 41.69 17.99 47.87
C ALA A 238 41.58 19.36 48.56
N SER A 239 40.38 19.78 48.99
CA SER A 239 40.19 21.07 49.69
C SER A 239 40.00 20.94 51.20
N GLY A 240 39.83 19.71 51.71
CA GLY A 240 39.39 19.46 53.09
C GLY A 240 38.09 20.18 53.44
N ALA A 241 37.24 20.47 52.44
CA ALA A 241 35.99 21.19 52.60
C ALA A 241 34.80 20.22 52.56
N GLY A 242 33.79 20.43 53.40
CA GLY A 242 32.64 19.54 53.46
C GLY A 242 31.86 19.43 52.13
N LEU A 243 31.05 18.38 52.01
CA LEU A 243 30.33 18.00 50.78
C LEU A 243 29.59 19.13 50.07
N ARG A 244 28.88 19.99 50.83
CA ARG A 244 28.17 21.14 50.26
C ARG A 244 29.11 22.13 49.58
N GLN A 245 30.32 22.31 50.10
CA GLN A 245 31.29 23.26 49.57
C GLN A 245 32.05 22.69 48.37
N GLY A 246 32.40 21.40 48.41
CA GLY A 246 32.93 20.69 47.25
C GLY A 246 31.95 20.67 46.08
N GLY A 247 30.68 20.31 46.35
CA GLY A 247 29.61 20.36 45.34
C GLY A 247 29.38 21.74 44.75
N LYS A 248 29.42 22.82 45.56
CA LYS A 248 29.35 24.20 45.06
C LYS A 248 30.52 24.57 44.14
N THR A 249 31.72 24.10 44.46
CA THR A 249 32.94 24.37 43.70
C THR A 249 32.90 23.63 42.36
N TRP A 250 32.53 22.35 42.37
CA TRP A 250 32.34 21.57 41.14
C TRP A 250 31.22 22.14 40.27
N ALA A 251 30.08 22.54 40.85
CA ALA A 251 29.01 23.19 40.09
C ALA A 251 29.43 24.55 39.50
N ALA A 252 30.32 25.29 40.17
CA ALA A 252 30.89 26.53 39.62
C ALA A 252 31.85 26.24 38.46
N ALA A 253 32.64 25.17 38.55
CA ALA A 253 33.47 24.70 37.46
C ALA A 253 32.63 24.28 36.26
N ARG A 254 31.54 23.51 36.47
CA ARG A 254 30.61 23.10 35.40
C ARG A 254 29.96 24.31 34.71
N ARG A 255 29.44 25.29 35.46
CA ARG A 255 28.93 26.55 34.86
C ARG A 255 29.99 27.31 34.07
N THR A 256 31.25 27.26 34.51
CA THR A 256 32.37 27.88 33.79
C THR A 256 32.68 27.10 32.53
N ALA A 257 32.65 25.77 32.58
CA ALA A 257 32.79 24.90 31.41
C ALA A 257 31.68 25.16 30.38
N ASP A 258 30.42 25.26 30.83
CA ASP A 258 29.29 25.59 29.95
C ASP A 258 29.44 26.98 29.31
N ALA A 259 29.97 27.95 30.07
CA ALA A 259 30.25 29.29 29.54
C ALA A 259 31.43 29.31 28.55
N VAL A 260 32.48 28.53 28.81
CA VAL A 260 33.62 28.39 27.89
C VAL A 260 33.19 27.64 26.64
N GLY A 261 32.43 26.55 26.77
CA GLY A 261 31.90 25.75 25.68
C GLY A 261 31.07 26.57 24.70
N ARG A 262 30.14 27.40 25.21
CA ARG A 262 29.33 28.29 24.37
C ARG A 262 30.13 29.35 23.59
N ASN A 263 31.32 29.73 24.08
CA ASN A 263 32.18 30.73 23.45
C ASN A 263 33.36 30.12 22.67
N ALA A 264 33.51 28.81 22.68
CA ALA A 264 34.59 28.12 21.99
C ALA A 264 34.20 27.90 20.52
N VAL A 265 34.87 28.61 19.62
CA VAL A 265 34.69 28.50 18.18
C VAL A 265 35.80 27.64 17.61
N VAL A 266 35.43 26.53 16.97
CA VAL A 266 36.37 25.66 16.23
C VAL A 266 36.85 26.43 15.00
N ARG A 267 38.17 26.53 14.84
CA ARG A 267 38.80 27.17 13.69
C ARG A 267 38.98 26.16 12.57
N LEU A 268 38.39 26.45 11.41
CA LEU A 268 38.48 25.62 10.20
C LEU A 268 39.75 25.95 9.39
N ASP A 269 40.30 27.15 9.58
CA ASP A 269 41.52 27.67 8.95
C ASP A 269 42.82 27.21 9.64
N GLY A 270 42.74 26.21 10.52
CA GLY A 270 43.89 25.61 11.18
C GLY A 270 44.79 24.82 10.22
N ASP A 271 45.89 24.30 10.77
CA ASP A 271 46.94 23.59 10.02
C ASP A 271 46.34 22.56 9.06
N GLY A 272 46.70 22.67 7.78
CA GLY A 272 46.00 22.05 6.64
C GLY A 272 46.00 20.51 6.65
N THR A 273 46.71 19.90 7.60
CA THR A 273 46.99 18.48 7.69
C THR A 273 46.20 17.72 8.76
N ASP A 274 45.39 18.39 9.59
CA ASP A 274 44.58 17.69 10.61
C ASP A 274 43.44 16.87 9.97
N PRO A 275 43.47 15.53 10.03
CA PRO A 275 42.45 14.68 9.40
C PRO A 275 41.05 14.91 9.97
N ARG A 276 40.93 15.32 11.24
CA ARG A 276 39.63 15.58 11.88
C ARG A 276 38.98 16.84 11.32
N THR A 277 39.78 17.87 11.08
CA THR A 277 39.32 19.09 10.39
C THR A 277 38.92 18.79 8.95
N ALA A 278 39.63 17.90 8.25
CA ALA A 278 39.25 17.46 6.89
C ALA A 278 37.88 16.75 6.87
N VAL A 279 37.60 15.87 7.84
CA VAL A 279 36.29 15.22 8.00
C VAL A 279 35.18 16.25 8.24
N LEU A 280 35.41 17.24 9.11
CA LEU A 280 34.44 18.31 9.35
C LEU A 280 34.19 19.15 8.09
N LEU A 281 35.24 19.48 7.33
CA LEU A 281 35.11 20.20 6.07
C LEU A 281 34.34 19.39 5.01
N GLY A 282 34.55 18.07 4.94
CA GLY A 282 33.80 17.16 4.08
C GLY A 282 32.31 17.17 4.42
N ALA A 283 31.96 17.02 5.71
CA ALA A 283 30.57 17.05 6.17
C ALA A 283 29.89 18.41 5.91
N LEU A 284 30.60 19.52 6.15
CA LEU A 284 30.09 20.87 5.85
C LEU A 284 29.89 21.07 4.35
N ARG A 285 30.83 20.61 3.52
CA ARG A 285 30.75 20.77 2.06
C ARG A 285 29.44 20.22 1.49
N VAL A 286 28.98 19.06 1.95
CA VAL A 286 27.69 18.46 1.53
C VAL A 286 26.56 19.49 1.65
N LEU A 287 26.45 20.13 2.81
CA LEU A 287 25.41 21.12 3.08
C LEU A 287 25.64 22.45 2.35
N VAL A 288 26.90 22.87 2.15
CA VAL A 288 27.20 24.09 1.39
C VAL A 288 26.93 23.91 -0.11
N GLU A 289 27.21 22.73 -0.67
CA GLU A 289 26.89 22.38 -2.06
C GLU A 289 25.39 22.22 -2.29
N ALA A 290 24.68 21.56 -1.37
CA ALA A 290 23.22 21.44 -1.41
C ALA A 290 22.51 22.80 -1.22
N GLY A 291 23.18 23.77 -0.58
CA GLY A 291 22.74 25.15 -0.49
C GLY A 291 21.53 25.38 0.42
N PRO A 292 21.02 26.63 0.49
CA PRO A 292 19.87 26.98 1.35
C PRO A 292 18.56 26.31 0.90
N GLU A 293 18.46 25.92 -0.37
CA GLU A 293 17.29 25.24 -0.92
C GLU A 293 17.10 23.85 -0.30
N ALA A 294 18.17 23.13 0.00
CA ALA A 294 18.08 21.82 0.66
C ALA A 294 17.45 21.91 2.06
N ARG A 295 17.81 22.93 2.84
CA ARG A 295 17.18 23.20 4.14
C ARG A 295 15.70 23.54 3.99
N SER A 296 15.36 24.44 3.07
CA SER A 296 13.96 24.80 2.80
C SER A 296 13.14 23.60 2.35
N ALA A 297 13.72 22.73 1.51
CA ALA A 297 13.12 21.47 1.07
C ALA A 297 12.91 20.49 2.23
N ALA A 298 13.89 20.32 3.11
CA ALA A 298 13.76 19.48 4.31
C ALA A 298 12.66 19.99 5.25
N GLU A 299 12.64 21.30 5.55
CA GLU A 299 11.60 21.91 6.39
C GLU A 299 10.20 21.78 5.77
N ALA A 300 10.08 21.95 4.44
CA ALA A 300 8.84 21.71 3.71
C ALA A 300 8.46 20.23 3.72
N GLY A 301 9.44 19.33 3.60
CA GLY A 301 9.28 17.88 3.68
C GLY A 301 8.68 17.44 5.02
N VAL A 302 9.22 17.92 6.14
CA VAL A 302 8.69 17.65 7.49
C VAL A 302 7.23 18.08 7.60
N ARG A 303 6.91 19.31 7.20
CA ARG A 303 5.53 19.84 7.28
C ARG A 303 4.57 19.04 6.40
N LEU A 304 4.98 18.72 5.18
CA LEU A 304 4.13 17.99 4.24
C LEU A 304 3.94 16.52 4.64
N ALA A 305 4.99 15.85 5.10
CA ALA A 305 4.90 14.47 5.58
C ALA A 305 3.93 14.37 6.76
N ALA A 306 4.03 15.29 7.74
CA ALA A 306 3.11 15.33 8.88
C ALA A 306 1.65 15.63 8.46
N ALA A 307 1.44 16.51 7.48
CA ALA A 307 0.10 16.77 6.94
C ALA A 307 -0.47 15.53 6.23
N LEU A 308 0.33 14.88 5.38
CA LEU A 308 -0.08 13.67 4.66
C LEU A 308 -0.32 12.48 5.60
N ASP A 309 0.46 12.32 6.66
CA ASP A 309 0.31 11.21 7.61
C ASP A 309 -1.06 11.26 8.33
N ARG A 310 -1.51 12.45 8.73
CA ARG A 310 -2.84 12.63 9.33
C ARG A 310 -3.94 12.24 8.37
N GLU A 311 -3.92 12.78 7.15
CA GLU A 311 -4.95 12.50 6.15
C GLU A 311 -4.91 11.05 5.63
N LEU A 312 -3.72 10.46 5.54
CA LEU A 312 -3.55 9.05 5.13
C LEU A 312 -4.10 8.07 6.17
N ALA A 313 -4.07 8.42 7.45
CA ALA A 313 -4.67 7.61 8.50
C ALA A 313 -6.19 7.52 8.33
N ASP A 314 -6.87 8.66 8.13
CA ASP A 314 -8.32 8.69 7.91
C ASP A 314 -8.73 8.17 6.52
N ALA A 315 -7.87 8.32 5.51
CA ALA A 315 -8.12 7.80 4.16
C ALA A 315 -7.69 6.34 3.97
N ALA A 316 -7.13 5.66 4.99
CA ALA A 316 -6.64 4.29 4.88
C ALA A 316 -7.69 3.30 4.31
N PRO A 317 -8.98 3.36 4.69
CA PRO A 317 -10.01 2.49 4.11
C PRO A 317 -10.20 2.70 2.60
N ALA A 318 -9.94 3.90 2.06
CA ALA A 318 -10.02 4.18 0.64
C ALA A 318 -8.90 3.53 -0.20
N ALA A 319 -7.93 2.88 0.43
CA ALA A 319 -6.87 2.13 -0.26
C ALA A 319 -7.41 0.91 -1.02
N GLY A 320 -8.59 0.41 -0.68
CA GLY A 320 -9.22 -0.68 -1.42
C GLY A 320 -10.53 -1.16 -0.81
N TRP A 321 -11.28 -1.93 -1.59
CA TRP A 321 -12.61 -2.44 -1.20
C TRP A 321 -12.56 -3.29 0.08
N LYS A 322 -11.55 -4.16 0.23
CA LYS A 322 -11.39 -5.01 1.43
C LYS A 322 -11.20 -4.16 2.70
N HIS A 323 -10.43 -3.09 2.61
CA HIS A 323 -10.22 -2.15 3.72
C HIS A 323 -11.49 -1.36 4.03
N MET A 324 -12.23 -0.93 3.00
CA MET A 324 -13.50 -0.25 3.18
C MET A 324 -14.53 -1.12 3.91
N LEU A 325 -14.59 -2.42 3.61
CA LEU A 325 -15.47 -3.36 4.30
C LEU A 325 -15.05 -3.64 5.75
N ALA A 326 -13.75 -3.68 6.03
CA ALA A 326 -13.25 -3.89 7.38
C ALA A 326 -13.43 -2.64 8.26
N ALA A 327 -13.48 -1.45 7.67
CA ALA A 327 -13.60 -0.19 8.40
C ALA A 327 -14.97 -0.03 9.08
N GLY A 328 -14.96 0.57 10.26
CA GLY A 328 -16.17 0.89 11.03
C GLY A 328 -17.00 2.02 10.40
N ARG A 329 -18.24 2.22 10.87
CA ARG A 329 -19.15 3.25 10.33
C ARG A 329 -18.56 4.67 10.44
N GLU A 330 -17.91 4.98 11.56
CA GLU A 330 -17.30 6.28 11.81
C GLU A 330 -16.09 6.53 10.91
N GLU A 331 -15.22 5.52 10.74
CA GLU A 331 -14.07 5.60 9.83
C GLU A 331 -14.52 5.84 8.39
N ARG A 332 -15.53 5.10 7.92
CA ARG A 332 -16.11 5.28 6.57
C ARG A 332 -16.68 6.68 6.37
N ALA A 333 -17.22 7.30 7.42
CA ALA A 333 -17.78 8.65 7.33
C ALA A 333 -16.69 9.73 7.16
N ARG A 334 -15.47 9.50 7.67
CA ARG A 334 -14.34 10.44 7.55
C ARG A 334 -13.62 10.35 6.19
N VAL A 335 -13.68 9.18 5.53
CA VAL A 335 -12.96 8.91 4.28
C VAL A 335 -13.16 9.98 3.18
N PRO A 336 -14.39 10.42 2.85
CA PRO A 336 -14.59 11.34 1.73
C PRO A 336 -13.88 12.68 1.95
N ALA A 337 -13.90 13.19 3.18
CA ALA A 337 -13.23 14.43 3.56
C ALA A 337 -11.71 14.28 3.47
N ALA A 338 -11.16 13.21 4.06
CA ALA A 338 -9.72 12.93 4.01
C ALA A 338 -9.20 12.74 2.57
N VAL A 339 -9.95 12.02 1.73
CA VAL A 339 -9.60 11.85 0.31
C VAL A 339 -9.67 13.18 -0.46
N ALA A 340 -10.60 14.06 -0.13
CA ALA A 340 -10.67 15.40 -0.73
C ALA A 340 -9.45 16.23 -0.34
N GLU A 341 -9.06 16.21 0.94
CA GLU A 341 -7.88 16.93 1.42
C GLU A 341 -6.58 16.38 0.81
N LEU A 342 -6.44 15.06 0.71
CA LEU A 342 -5.32 14.44 -0.01
C LEU A 342 -5.22 14.90 -1.48
N ARG A 343 -6.36 15.10 -2.16
CA ARG A 343 -6.35 15.65 -3.53
C ARG A 343 -5.87 17.09 -3.55
N THR A 344 -6.30 17.91 -2.58
CA THR A 344 -5.85 19.31 -2.43
C THR A 344 -4.35 19.38 -2.19
N LEU A 345 -3.83 18.58 -1.26
CA LEU A 345 -2.40 18.50 -0.96
C LEU A 345 -1.59 18.03 -2.17
N LEU A 346 -2.03 16.97 -2.86
CA LEU A 346 -1.38 16.48 -4.07
C LEU A 346 -1.40 17.50 -5.21
N ALA A 347 -2.52 18.20 -5.42
CA ALA A 347 -2.63 19.21 -6.46
C ALA A 347 -1.74 20.42 -6.17
N ARG A 348 -1.67 20.86 -4.90
CA ARG A 348 -0.75 21.91 -4.47
C ARG A 348 0.70 21.51 -4.68
N ALA A 349 1.10 20.34 -4.17
CA ALA A 349 2.45 19.82 -4.32
C ALA A 349 2.87 19.67 -5.79
N GLY A 350 1.94 19.25 -6.66
CA GLY A 350 2.18 19.17 -8.10
C GLY A 350 2.38 20.54 -8.76
N ARG A 351 1.64 21.58 -8.37
CA ARG A 351 1.84 22.95 -8.89
C ARG A 351 3.17 23.55 -8.44
N GLU A 352 3.59 23.22 -7.23
CA GLU A 352 4.86 23.69 -6.65
C GLU A 352 6.05 22.81 -7.07
N GLY A 353 5.82 21.68 -7.76
CA GLY A 353 6.87 20.74 -8.17
C GLY A 353 7.60 20.07 -6.99
N LEU A 354 6.95 19.92 -5.83
CA LEU A 354 7.64 19.55 -4.59
C LEU A 354 8.31 18.17 -4.67
N ALA A 355 7.74 17.22 -5.42
CA ALA A 355 8.30 15.88 -5.54
C ALA A 355 9.68 15.91 -6.21
N GLU A 356 9.81 16.69 -7.29
CA GLU A 356 11.06 16.90 -8.00
C GLU A 356 12.08 17.66 -7.14
N HIS A 357 11.64 18.71 -6.44
CA HIS A 357 12.51 19.47 -5.54
C HIS A 357 13.04 18.61 -4.37
N PHE A 358 12.21 17.75 -3.77
CA PHE A 358 12.65 16.82 -2.72
C PHE A 358 13.64 15.78 -3.24
N ALA A 359 13.38 15.24 -4.44
CA ALA A 359 14.29 14.28 -5.06
C ALA A 359 15.66 14.92 -5.36
N GLN A 360 15.67 16.13 -5.92
CA GLN A 360 16.90 16.86 -6.20
C GLN A 360 17.68 17.17 -4.93
N ALA A 361 17.02 17.72 -3.90
CA ALA A 361 17.67 18.03 -2.63
C ALA A 361 18.24 16.77 -1.94
N SER A 362 17.52 15.65 -1.97
CA SER A 362 18.02 14.36 -1.45
C SER A 362 19.25 13.88 -2.22
N VAL A 363 19.26 13.99 -3.55
CA VAL A 363 20.44 13.65 -4.37
C VAL A 363 21.64 14.54 -4.03
N ASP A 364 21.43 15.86 -3.89
CA ASP A 364 22.50 16.80 -3.56
C ASP A 364 23.09 16.53 -2.17
N LEU A 365 22.24 16.18 -1.19
CA LEU A 365 22.67 15.78 0.16
C LEU A 365 23.43 14.43 0.18
N LEU A 366 23.13 13.51 -0.73
CA LEU A 366 23.79 12.20 -0.79
C LEU A 366 25.10 12.21 -1.58
N ARG A 367 25.29 13.16 -2.51
CA ARG A 367 26.44 13.19 -3.43
C ARG A 367 27.78 13.51 -2.76
N GLY A 368 27.79 14.27 -1.68
CA GLY A 368 29.04 14.80 -1.10
C GLY A 368 29.79 13.87 -0.14
N GLY A 369 29.27 12.68 0.18
CA GLY A 369 29.87 11.78 1.18
C GLY A 369 31.06 10.94 0.69
N ASP A 370 31.12 10.60 -0.60
CA ASP A 370 31.92 9.45 -1.07
C ASP A 370 33.18 9.78 -1.88
N HIS A 371 33.49 11.05 -2.16
CA HIS A 371 34.46 11.38 -3.22
C HIS A 371 35.82 11.93 -2.78
N ASP A 372 36.09 12.11 -1.49
CA ASP A 372 37.40 12.64 -1.06
C ASP A 372 37.83 12.28 0.38
N PRO A 373 38.47 11.12 0.59
CA PRO A 373 38.95 10.72 1.91
C PRO A 373 40.07 11.61 2.48
N ALA A 374 40.74 12.42 1.63
CA ALA A 374 41.77 13.36 2.07
C ALA A 374 41.19 14.77 2.35
N GLY A 375 39.92 15.02 2.00
CA GLY A 375 39.25 16.31 2.16
C GLY A 375 39.87 17.46 1.35
N LEU A 376 40.70 17.17 0.33
CA LEU A 376 41.42 18.17 -0.47
C LEU A 376 40.45 19.09 -1.21
N SER A 377 39.45 18.50 -1.84
CA SER A 377 38.39 19.16 -2.57
C SER A 377 37.52 19.99 -1.62
N ALA A 378 37.25 19.50 -0.41
CA ALA A 378 36.54 20.28 0.62
C ALA A 378 37.36 21.45 1.15
N ARG A 379 38.69 21.29 1.25
CA ARG A 379 39.61 22.37 1.58
C ARG A 379 39.64 23.44 0.48
N VAL A 380 39.81 23.05 -0.79
CA VAL A 380 39.80 23.99 -1.92
C VAL A 380 38.50 24.80 -1.99
N ASP A 381 37.36 24.13 -1.77
CA ASP A 381 36.06 24.82 -1.72
C ASP A 381 35.98 25.78 -0.53
N PHE A 382 36.40 25.35 0.67
CA PHE A 382 36.47 26.23 1.85
C PHE A 382 37.34 27.47 1.62
N ASP A 383 38.53 27.30 1.03
CA ASP A 383 39.46 28.41 0.77
C ASP A 383 38.85 29.45 -0.18
N SER A 384 37.95 29.03 -1.08
CA SER A 384 37.23 29.93 -1.98
C SER A 384 36.05 30.67 -1.34
N ARG A 385 35.40 30.08 -0.31
CA ARG A 385 34.19 30.63 0.33
C ARG A 385 34.10 30.37 1.84
N PRO A 386 35.07 30.85 2.64
CA PRO A 386 35.16 30.52 4.08
C PRO A 386 33.97 31.03 4.90
N ALA A 387 33.39 32.17 4.50
CA ALA A 387 32.22 32.75 5.18
C ALA A 387 31.00 31.82 5.14
N ALA A 388 30.80 31.07 4.05
CA ALA A 388 29.67 30.14 3.91
C ALA A 388 29.79 28.97 4.90
N TYR A 389 30.98 28.42 5.06
CA TYR A 389 31.27 27.33 6.00
C TYR A 389 31.08 27.75 7.45
N TYR A 390 31.63 28.91 7.84
CA TYR A 390 31.48 29.40 9.21
C TYR A 390 30.03 29.76 9.54
N ALA A 391 29.29 30.37 8.60
CA ALA A 391 27.87 30.67 8.78
C ALA A 391 27.05 29.38 8.94
N LEU A 392 27.30 28.37 8.12
CA LEU A 392 26.64 27.08 8.21
C LEU A 392 26.94 26.37 9.54
N LEU A 393 28.21 26.30 9.93
CA LEU A 393 28.62 25.67 11.19
C LEU A 393 27.95 26.34 12.40
N ALA A 394 27.91 27.68 12.41
CA ALA A 394 27.23 28.42 13.47
C ALA A 394 25.73 28.09 13.53
N ASN A 395 25.06 27.99 12.38
CA ASN A 395 23.64 27.66 12.30
C ASN A 395 23.33 26.24 12.81
N VAL A 396 24.11 25.24 12.39
CA VAL A 396 23.92 23.84 12.80
C VAL A 396 24.14 23.69 14.31
N VAL A 397 25.22 24.30 14.84
CA VAL A 397 25.52 24.24 16.27
C VAL A 397 24.49 24.99 17.11
N ASP A 398 24.05 26.18 16.69
CA ASP A 398 23.00 26.93 17.40
C ASP A 398 21.68 26.16 17.44
N THR A 399 21.30 25.53 16.33
CA THR A 399 20.10 24.68 16.25
C THR A 399 20.18 23.49 17.21
N ALA A 400 21.32 22.79 17.23
CA ALA A 400 21.55 21.67 18.13
C ALA A 400 21.57 22.09 19.61
N LEU A 401 22.12 23.26 19.93
CA LEU A 401 22.13 23.80 21.29
C LEU A 401 20.72 24.19 21.74
N ARG A 402 19.92 24.81 20.87
CA ARG A 402 18.52 25.16 21.17
C ARG A 402 17.67 23.91 21.44
N ALA A 403 17.83 22.86 20.63
CA ALA A 403 17.15 21.58 20.82
C ALA A 403 17.44 20.97 22.21
N LYS A 404 18.70 21.05 22.68
CA LYS A 404 19.09 20.59 24.03
C LYS A 404 18.50 21.43 25.17
N THR A 405 18.13 22.69 24.90
CA THR A 405 17.60 23.63 25.91
C THR A 405 16.08 23.80 25.86
N GLY A 406 15.36 23.01 25.05
CA GLY A 406 13.89 23.08 24.90
C GLY A 406 13.11 22.85 26.22
N PRO A 407 11.82 23.23 26.24
CA PRO A 407 11.01 23.36 27.47
C PRO A 407 10.81 22.06 28.28
N ASP A 408 11.10 20.90 27.70
CA ASP A 408 10.96 19.60 28.37
C ASP A 408 12.24 19.15 29.13
N GLY A 409 13.28 19.98 29.14
CA GLY A 409 14.52 19.76 29.88
C GLY A 409 14.41 19.93 31.40
N HIS A 410 13.33 19.44 32.04
CA HIS A 410 13.35 19.22 33.49
C HIS A 410 14.09 17.91 33.79
N SER A 411 15.38 18.07 34.06
CA SER A 411 16.11 17.38 35.14
C SER A 411 15.97 15.85 35.23
N ALA A 412 16.88 15.13 34.58
CA ALA A 412 17.35 13.84 35.07
C ALA A 412 18.89 13.80 35.04
N HIS A 413 19.52 14.52 35.97
CA HIS A 413 20.88 14.25 36.44
C HIS A 413 21.06 14.73 37.87
#